data_AF-A0A3D2EDS2-F1
#
_entry.id   AF-A0A3D2EDS2-F1
#
_cell.length_a   1.000
_cell.length_b   1.000
_cell.length_c   1.000
_cell.angle_alpha   90.00
_cell.angle_beta   90.00
_cell.angle_gamma   90.00
#
_symmetry.space_group_name_H-M   'P 1'
#
loop_
_entity.id
_entity.type
_entity.pdbx_description
1 polymer ?
#
loop_
_entity_poly.entity_id
_entity_poly.type
_entity_poly.pdbx_seq_one_letter_code
_entity_poly.pdbx_strand_id
1 'polypeptide(L)' 'MDCMKKAVSMGIPLEAAVRSSSYNPACSIGISGRLGSIAIGKQADCVLLDCNTLDIRAVIKAGRLISAADSM' A
#
# COMPACT_ATOMS: atom_id res chain seq x y z
N MET A 1 -6.08 7.28 -1.18
CA MET A 1 -4.65 7.05 -0.81
C MET A 1 -4.00 8.40 -0.49
N ASP A 2 -4.72 9.30 0.17
CA ASP A 2 -4.49 10.74 -0.05
C ASP A 2 -3.41 11.28 0.89
N CYS A 3 -3.30 10.71 2.09
CA CYS A 3 -2.22 11.02 3.03
C CYS A 3 -0.84 10.64 2.45
N MET A 4 -0.71 9.46 1.83
CA MET A 4 0.54 9.00 1.24
C MET A 4 0.95 9.86 0.04
N LYS A 5 0.00 10.17 -0.85
CA LYS A 5 0.23 11.11 -1.96
C LYS A 5 0.67 12.48 -1.46
N LYS A 6 0.05 12.98 -0.39
CA LYS A 6 0.40 14.26 0.20
C LYS A 6 1.83 14.24 0.75
N ALA A 7 2.22 13.19 1.47
CA ALA A 7 3.58 13.00 1.97
C ALA A 7 4.62 13.04 0.83
N VAL A 8 4.35 12.34 -0.29
CA VAL A 8 5.22 12.39 -1.47
C VAL A 8 5.30 13.80 -2.06
N SER A 9 4.16 14.51 -2.17
CA SER A 9 4.14 15.90 -2.66
C SER A 9 4.91 16.90 -1.78
N MET A 10 5.14 16.55 -0.52
CA MET A 10 5.96 17.33 0.43
C MET A 10 7.45 17.00 0.33
N GLY A 11 7.87 16.15 -0.61
CA GLY A 11 9.27 15.77 -0.84
C GLY A 11 9.74 14.54 -0.06
N ILE A 12 8.83 13.80 0.59
CA ILE A 12 9.19 12.53 1.23
C ILE A 12 9.40 11.47 0.13
N PRO A 13 10.52 10.71 0.15
CA PRO A 13 10.75 9.63 -0.81
C PRO A 13 9.59 8.63 -0.83
N LEU A 14 9.24 8.13 -2.02
CA LEU A 14 8.09 7.25 -2.22
C LEU A 14 8.18 6.01 -1.33
N GLU A 15 9.34 5.39 -1.24
CA GLU A 15 9.60 4.21 -0.42
C GLU A 15 9.33 4.50 1.07
N ALA A 16 9.74 5.68 1.55
CA ALA A 16 9.51 6.11 2.93
C ALA A 16 8.02 6.39 3.20
N ALA A 17 7.31 7.01 2.25
CA ALA A 17 5.88 7.26 2.35
C ALA A 17 5.06 5.95 2.34
N VAL A 18 5.41 5.00 1.46
CA VAL A 18 4.80 3.66 1.39
C VAL A 18 5.05 2.88 2.67
N ARG A 19 6.30 2.86 3.17
CA ARG A 19 6.65 2.19 4.42
C ARG A 19 5.89 2.77 5.61
N SER A 20 5.73 4.09 5.65
CA SER A 20 4.97 4.80 6.68
C SER A 20 3.47 4.49 6.64
N SER A 21 2.95 4.11 5.47
CA SER A 21 1.53 3.80 5.27
C SER A 21 1.21 2.30 5.42
N SER A 22 2.21 1.44 5.62
CA SER A 22 2.03 -0.02 5.63
C SER A 22 2.81 -0.68 6.77
N TYR A 23 4.12 -0.82 6.62
CA TYR A 23 5.00 -1.54 7.54
C TYR A 23 5.06 -0.88 8.92
N ASN A 24 5.21 0.45 8.98
CA ASN A 24 5.39 1.16 10.26
C ASN A 24 4.15 1.01 11.17
N PRO A 25 2.90 1.25 10.70
CA PRO A 25 1.71 0.97 11.49
C PRO A 25 1.61 -0.49 11.94
N ALA A 26 1.95 -1.45 11.07
CA ALA A 26 1.93 -2.87 11.42
C ALA A 26 2.93 -3.22 12.53
N CYS A 27 4.11 -2.59 12.53
CA CYS A 27 5.08 -2.71 13.61
C CYS A 27 4.58 -2.06 14.90
N SER A 28 4.03 -0.84 14.82
CA SER A 28 3.52 -0.10 15.98
C SER A 28 2.44 -0.86 16.76
N ILE A 29 1.65 -1.70 16.10
CA ILE A 29 0.60 -2.52 16.73
C ILE A 29 0.98 -4.01 16.84
N GLY A 30 2.23 -4.38 16.56
CA GLY A 30 2.75 -5.74 16.78
C GLY A 30 2.26 -6.82 15.81
N ILE A 31 1.76 -6.45 14.62
CA ILE A 31 1.23 -7.39 13.62
C ILE A 31 2.08 -7.50 12.35
N SER A 32 3.30 -6.97 12.37
CA SER A 32 4.21 -6.96 11.21
C SER A 32 4.61 -8.35 10.72
N GLY A 33 4.49 -9.40 11.55
CA GLY A 33 4.65 -10.80 11.13
C GLY A 33 3.58 -11.28 10.14
N ARG A 34 2.39 -10.65 10.16
CA ARG A 34 1.24 -11.02 9.32
C ARG A 34 0.94 -10.01 8.20
N LEU A 35 1.17 -8.73 8.47
CA LEU A 35 0.77 -7.60 7.60
C LEU A 35 1.90 -6.56 7.42
N GLY A 36 1.66 -5.61 6.51
CA GLY A 36 2.50 -4.42 6.34
C GLY A 36 3.70 -4.58 5.42
N SER A 37 3.93 -5.76 4.83
CA SER A 37 4.90 -5.93 3.74
C SER A 37 4.51 -7.07 2.81
N ILE A 38 5.06 -7.04 1.59
CA ILE A 38 4.91 -8.13 0.62
C ILE A 38 6.06 -9.12 0.86
N ALA A 39 5.74 -10.29 1.43
CA ALA A 39 6.70 -11.35 1.72
C ALA A 39 5.99 -12.71 1.81
N ILE A 40 6.73 -13.79 1.59
CA ILE A 40 6.22 -15.16 1.71
C ILE A 40 5.67 -15.39 3.12
N GLY A 41 4.50 -16.03 3.21
CA GLY A 41 3.83 -16.35 4.47
C GLY A 41 2.98 -15.21 5.08
N LYS A 42 3.01 -14.00 4.51
CA LYS A 42 2.15 -12.89 4.93
C LYS A 42 0.81 -12.89 4.23
N GLN A 43 -0.16 -12.19 4.80
CA GLN A 43 -1.48 -12.03 4.18
C GLN A 43 -1.35 -11.27 2.84
N ALA A 44 -2.01 -11.78 1.80
CA ALA A 44 -2.03 -11.20 0.47
C ALA A 44 -2.95 -9.96 0.38
N ASP A 45 -2.60 -8.92 1.15
CA ASP A 45 -3.20 -7.59 1.10
C ASP A 45 -2.27 -6.65 0.33
N CYS A 46 -2.74 -6.17 -0.83
CA CYS A 46 -1.96 -5.32 -1.72
C CYS A 46 -2.87 -4.24 -2.36
N VAL A 47 -2.29 -3.09 -2.67
CA VAL A 47 -2.94 -2.05 -3.47
C VAL A 47 -2.05 -1.78 -4.69
N LEU A 48 -2.60 -1.90 -5.88
CA LEU A 48 -1.93 -1.54 -7.12
C LEU A 48 -2.16 -0.04 -7.38
N LEU A 49 -1.08 0.68 -7.63
CA LEU A 49 -1.12 2.12 -7.91
C LEU A 49 -0.60 2.40 -9.32
N ASP A 50 -1.15 3.44 -9.92
CA ASP A 50 -0.58 4.04 -11.12
C ASP A 50 0.80 4.62 -10.83
N CYS A 51 1.77 4.38 -11.71
CA CYS A 51 3.16 4.79 -11.47
C CYS A 51 3.38 6.30 -11.49
N ASN A 52 2.53 7.05 -12.21
CA ASN A 52 2.69 8.49 -12.39
C ASN A 52 1.81 9.29 -11.41
N THR A 53 0.56 8.87 -11.24
CA THR A 53 -0.46 9.58 -10.46
C THR A 53 -0.63 9.04 -9.04
N LEU A 54 -0.14 7.82 -8.77
CA LEU A 54 -0.36 7.07 -7.53
C LEU A 54 -1.86 6.81 -7.25
N ASP A 55 -2.72 6.90 -8.26
CA ASP A 55 -4.12 6.53 -8.18
C ASP A 55 -4.30 5.02 -8.00
N ILE A 56 -5.33 4.62 -7.26
CA ILE A 56 -5.61 3.21 -7.00
C ILE A 56 -6.13 2.58 -8.30
N ARG A 57 -5.39 1.59 -8.80
CA ARG A 57 -5.77 0.76 -9.95
C ARG A 57 -6.45 -0.52 -9.53
N ALA A 58 -6.04 -1.11 -8.40
CA ALA A 58 -6.69 -2.30 -7.86
C ALA A 58 -6.47 -2.44 -6.36
N VAL A 59 -7.40 -3.14 -5.69
CA VAL A 59 -7.28 -3.53 -4.29
C VAL A 59 -7.41 -5.04 -4.18
N ILE A 60 -6.39 -5.68 -3.63
CA ILE A 60 -6.38 -7.10 -3.29
C ILE A 60 -6.46 -7.22 -1.77
N LYS A 61 -7.45 -7.98 -1.28
CA LYS A 61 -7.62 -8.28 0.14
C LYS A 61 -7.69 -9.78 0.35
N ALA A 62 -6.81 -10.32 1.18
CA ALA A 62 -6.69 -11.75 1.46
C ALA A 62 -6.66 -12.60 0.17
N GLY A 63 -5.94 -12.13 -0.85
CA GLY A 63 -5.82 -12.81 -2.15
C GLY A 63 -7.01 -12.65 -3.09
N ARG A 64 -8.03 -11.86 -2.73
CA ARG A 64 -9.20 -11.58 -3.58
C ARG A 64 -9.14 -10.18 -4.14
N LEU A 65 -9.37 -10.03 -5.44
CA LEU A 65 -9.55 -8.73 -6.08
C LEU A 65 -10.90 -8.14 -5.65
N ILE A 66 -10.88 -7.02 -4.92
CA ILE A 66 -12.08 -6.36 -4.38
C ILE A 66 -12.51 -5.17 -5.24
N SER A 67 -11.56 -4.54 -5.93
CA SER A 67 -11.80 -3.44 -6.84
C SER A 67 -10.71 -3.43 -7.91
N ALA A 68 -11.11 -3.17 -9.14
CA ALA A 68 -10.24 -2.83 -10.25
C ALA A 68 -10.78 -1.55 -10.88
N ALA A 69 -9.90 -0.61 -11.19
CA ALA A 69 -10.24 0.51 -12.06
C ALA A 69 -10.33 -0.05 -13.48
N ASP A 70 -11.47 0.15 -14.15
CA ASP A 70 -11.61 -0.17 -15.56
C ASP A 70 -10.68 0.76 -16.34
N SER A 71 -9.67 0.17 -16.97
CA SER A 71 -8.80 0.87 -17.90
C SER A 71 -9.62 1.19 -19.17
N MET A 72 -10.17 2.40 -19.25
CA MET A 72 -10.57 3.01 -20.52
C MET A 72 -9.34 3.58 -21.23
#